data_AF-A0A8H4S431-F1
#
_entry.id   AF-A0A8H4S431-F1
#
_cell.length_a   1.000
_cell.length_b   1.000
_cell.length_c   1.000
_cell.angle_alpha   90.00
_cell.angle_beta   90.00
_cell.angle_gamma   90.00
#
_symmetry.space_group_name_H-M   'P 1'
#
loop_
_entity.id
_entity.type
_entity.pdbx_description
1 polymer ?
#
loop_
_entity_poly.entity_id
_entity_poly.type
_entity_poly.pdbx_seq_one_letter_code
_entity_poly.pdbx_strand_id
1 'polypeptide(L)'
;MVLVHIVLFKFRANVGNKVRQEFLSQIKTLKSLSFEKSKGFQYALVSYHEDRAALAEYQASSEHERVTSTYFIPYKEDLVRFDFETDQADETLLGF
;
A
#
# COMPACT_ATOMS: atom_id res chain seq x y z
N MET A 1 -15.83 11.46 12.54
CA MET A 1 -16.09 11.00 11.16
C MET A 1 -14.93 11.46 10.30
N VAL A 2 -14.14 10.54 9.73
CA VAL A 2 -12.94 10.85 8.95
C VAL A 2 -13.04 10.09 7.64
N LEU A 3 -12.79 10.78 6.53
CA LEU A 3 -12.83 10.21 5.18
C LEU A 3 -11.39 10.16 4.66
N VAL A 4 -10.86 8.97 4.43
CA VAL A 4 -9.48 8.76 3.98
C VAL A 4 -9.48 8.62 2.46
N HIS A 5 -8.90 9.60 1.76
CA HIS A 5 -8.79 9.63 0.30
C HIS A 5 -7.34 9.40 -0.13
N ILE A 6 -7.05 8.22 -0.70
CA ILE A 6 -5.70 7.82 -1.13
C ILE A 6 -5.67 7.77 -2.66
N VAL A 7 -4.76 8.53 -3.28
CA VAL A 7 -4.55 8.55 -4.73
C VAL A 7 -3.11 8.19 -5.04
N LEU A 8 -2.90 7.02 -5.67
CA LEU A 8 -1.62 6.55 -6.16
C LEU A 8 -1.58 6.73 -7.69
N PHE A 9 -0.58 7.42 -8.22
CA PHE A 9 -0.44 7.62 -9.66
C PHE A 9 1.04 7.61 -10.10
N LYS A 10 1.27 7.38 -11.40
CA LYS A 10 2.59 7.42 -12.03
C LYS A 10 2.53 8.27 -13.30
N PHE A 11 3.52 9.14 -13.51
CA PHE A 11 3.65 9.84 -14.78
C PHE A 11 3.98 8.86 -15.91
N ARG A 12 3.44 9.10 -17.11
CA ARG A 12 3.87 8.37 -18.32
C ARG A 12 5.37 8.60 -18.56
N ALA A 13 6.05 7.60 -19.13
CA ALA A 13 7.51 7.61 -19.29
C ALA A 13 8.03 8.83 -20.08
N ASN A 14 7.24 9.31 -21.05
CA ASN A 14 7.55 10.46 -21.91
C ASN A 14 7.27 11.83 -21.29
N VAL A 15 6.74 11.91 -20.06
CA VAL A 15 6.50 13.19 -19.39
C VAL A 15 7.83 13.80 -18.98
N GLY A 16 8.19 14.95 -19.55
CA GLY A 16 9.42 15.68 -19.26
C GLY A 16 9.47 16.26 -17.84
N ASN A 17 10.69 16.50 -17.34
CA ASN A 17 10.92 16.97 -15.97
C ASN A 17 10.23 18.30 -15.65
N LYS A 18 10.16 19.25 -16.60
CA LYS A 18 9.51 20.55 -16.40
C LYS A 18 8.03 20.39 -16.01
N VAL A 19 7.30 19.54 -16.74
CA VAL A 19 5.89 19.24 -16.48
C VAL A 19 5.71 18.54 -15.12
N ARG A 20 6.61 17.61 -14.77
CA ARG A 20 6.57 16.93 -13.46
C ARG A 20 6.77 17.92 -12.30
N GLN A 21 7.73 18.83 -12.42
CA GLN A 21 8.00 19.83 -11.39
C GLN A 21 6.85 20.82 -11.24
N GLU A 22 6.26 21.27 -12.35
CA GLU A 22 5.10 22.15 -12.34
C GLU A 22 3.90 21.47 -11.67
N PHE A 23 3.60 20.21 -12.01
CA PHE A 23 2.57 19.42 -11.35
C PHE A 23 2.80 19.30 -9.82
N LEU A 24 4.03 18.95 -9.41
CA LEU A 24 4.37 18.84 -7.99
C LEU A 24 4.24 20.19 -7.27
N SER A 25 4.57 21.29 -7.93
CA SER A 25 4.37 22.63 -7.40
C SER A 25 2.89 22.92 -7.16
N GLN A 26 2.02 22.58 -8.11
CA GLN A 26 0.57 22.79 -7.99
C GLN A 26 -0.04 21.91 -6.89
N ILE A 27 0.33 20.62 -6.80
CA ILE A 27 -0.16 19.73 -5.74
C ILE A 27 0.22 20.22 -4.34
N LYS A 28 1.42 20.78 -4.16
CA LYS A 28 1.85 21.34 -2.86
C LYS A 28 1.02 22.55 -2.40
N THR A 29 0.26 23.18 -3.30
CA THR A 29 -0.66 24.28 -2.93
C THR A 29 -1.98 23.78 -2.36
N LEU A 30 -2.31 22.50 -2.55
CA LEU A 30 -3.45 21.85 -1.89
C LEU A 30 -3.13 21.64 -0.41
N LYS A 31 -4.06 22.04 0.48
CA LYS A 31 -3.86 21.94 1.93
C LYS A 31 -3.71 20.48 2.39
N SER A 32 -2.82 20.27 3.36
CA SER A 32 -2.76 19.05 4.19
C SER A 32 -2.38 17.75 3.46
N LEU A 33 -1.55 17.79 2.42
CA LEU A 33 -0.97 16.57 1.84
C LEU A 33 0.35 16.19 2.51
N SER A 34 0.39 15.03 3.17
CA SER A 34 1.61 14.25 3.33
C SER A 34 1.84 13.45 2.05
N PHE A 35 2.66 13.94 1.12
CA PHE A 35 3.05 13.16 -0.05
C PHE A 35 4.45 12.59 0.19
N GLU A 36 4.55 11.27 0.29
CA GLU A 36 5.82 10.56 0.26
C GLU A 36 5.93 9.84 -1.08
N LYS A 37 7.14 9.77 -1.64
CA LYS A 37 7.35 8.98 -2.87
C LYS A 37 7.08 7.52 -2.51
N SER A 38 6.42 6.79 -3.39
CA SER A 38 6.26 5.32 -3.25
C SER A 38 7.60 4.57 -3.31
N LYS A 39 8.76 5.24 -3.34
CA LYS A 39 10.10 4.67 -3.39
C LYS A 39 10.31 3.56 -4.44
N GLY A 40 9.50 3.53 -5.50
CA GLY A 40 9.56 2.47 -6.51
C GLY A 40 8.63 1.28 -6.26
N PHE A 41 7.93 1.21 -5.11
CA PHE A 41 6.86 0.25 -4.88
C PHE A 41 5.70 0.50 -5.87
N GLN A 42 5.25 -0.60 -6.50
CA GLN A 42 4.24 -0.60 -7.58
C GLN A 42 2.90 -1.18 -7.15
N TYR A 43 2.92 -2.06 -6.14
CA TYR A 43 1.74 -2.78 -5.65
C TYR A 43 1.69 -2.71 -4.12
N ALA A 44 0.47 -2.60 -3.58
CA ALA A 44 0.18 -2.73 -2.16
C ALA A 44 -0.83 -3.88 -2.00
N LEU A 45 -0.51 -4.83 -1.10
CA LEU A 45 -1.38 -5.95 -0.77
C LEU A 45 -1.92 -5.71 0.64
N VAL A 46 -3.23 -5.81 0.80
CA VAL A 46 -3.91 -5.67 2.09
C VAL A 46 -4.73 -6.92 2.30
N SER A 47 -4.55 -7.55 3.46
CA SER A 47 -5.31 -8.73 3.89
C SER A 47 -5.80 -8.50 5.31
N TYR A 48 -7.06 -8.81 5.58
CA TYR A 48 -7.66 -8.72 6.90
C TYR A 48 -7.71 -10.11 7.53
N HIS A 49 -7.40 -10.17 8.82
CA HIS A 49 -7.41 -11.39 9.63
C HIS A 49 -8.07 -11.05 10.95
N GLU A 50 -8.86 -11.98 11.49
CA GLU A 50 -9.58 -11.78 12.75
C GLU A 50 -8.62 -11.51 13.91
N ASP A 51 -7.51 -12.25 13.94
CA ASP A 51 -6.47 -12.09 14.94
C ASP A 51 -5.09 -12.55 14.42
N ARG A 52 -4.10 -12.53 15.32
CA ARG A 52 -2.74 -13.02 15.02
C ARG A 52 -2.67 -14.51 14.72
N ALA A 53 -3.56 -15.32 15.30
CA ALA A 53 -3.56 -16.76 15.07
C ALA A 53 -4.05 -17.06 13.65
N ALA A 54 -5.12 -16.40 13.20
CA ALA A 54 -5.61 -16.48 11.83
C ALA A 54 -4.56 -16.03 10.80
N LEU A 55 -3.83 -14.93 11.09
CA LEU A 55 -2.71 -14.49 10.26
C LEU A 55 -1.59 -15.55 10.18
N ALA A 56 -1.27 -16.18 11.32
CA ALA A 56 -0.24 -17.22 11.37
C ALA A 56 -0.66 -18.48 10.60
N GLU A 57 -1.92 -18.91 10.72
CA GLU A 57 -2.49 -20.02 9.97
C GLU A 57 -2.48 -19.74 8.46
N TYR A 58 -2.92 -18.53 8.05
CA TYR A 58 -2.85 -18.10 6.66
C TYR A 58 -1.42 -18.17 6.11
N GLN A 59 -0.44 -17.72 6.86
CA GLN A 59 0.97 -17.72 6.43
C GLN A 59 1.57 -19.12 6.31
N ALA A 60 1.12 -20.04 7.17
CA ALA A 60 1.50 -21.45 7.15
C ALA A 60 0.72 -22.26 6.09
N SER A 61 -0.28 -21.67 5.44
CA SER A 61 -1.08 -22.38 4.43
C SER A 61 -0.27 -22.75 3.19
N SER A 62 -0.54 -23.92 2.64
CA SER A 62 0.13 -24.41 1.42
C SER A 62 -0.16 -23.53 0.20
N GLU A 63 -1.32 -22.86 0.15
CA GLU A 63 -1.61 -21.89 -0.91
C GLU A 63 -0.76 -20.64 -0.82
N HIS A 64 -0.61 -20.07 0.39
CA HIS A 64 0.25 -18.91 0.61
C HIS A 64 1.71 -19.24 0.27
N GLU A 65 2.20 -20.40 0.72
CA GLU A 65 3.55 -20.86 0.40
C GLU A 65 3.76 -21.05 -1.11
N ARG A 66 2.81 -21.69 -1.81
CA ARG A 66 2.88 -21.90 -3.26
C ARG A 66 2.93 -20.57 -4.01
N VAL A 67 2.05 -19.63 -3.68
CA VAL A 67 1.99 -18.33 -4.37
C VAL A 67 3.24 -17.51 -4.09
N THR A 68 3.65 -17.41 -2.81
CA THR A 68 4.82 -16.61 -2.44
C THR A 68 6.10 -17.19 -3.04
N SER A 69 6.32 -18.49 -2.96
CA SER A 69 7.52 -19.14 -3.49
C SER A 69 7.59 -19.12 -5.02
N THR A 70 6.45 -19.28 -5.71
CA THR A 70 6.42 -19.35 -7.18
C THR A 70 6.44 -17.98 -7.84
N TYR A 71 5.69 -17.00 -7.30
CA TYR A 71 5.38 -15.75 -7.99
C TYR A 71 5.81 -14.48 -7.26
N PHE A 72 6.18 -14.57 -5.98
CA PHE A 72 6.52 -13.37 -5.20
C PHE A 72 8.03 -13.29 -4.90
N ILE A 73 8.57 -14.28 -4.17
CA ILE A 73 9.95 -14.30 -3.70
C ILE A 73 10.98 -14.17 -4.84
N PRO A 74 10.82 -14.83 -6.01
CA PRO A 74 11.80 -14.73 -7.09
C PRO A 74 11.83 -13.37 -7.79
N TYR A 75 10.73 -12.61 -7.74
CA TYR A 75 10.53 -11.41 -8.55
C TYR A 75 10.43 -10.12 -7.73
N LYS A 76 10.34 -10.22 -6.39
CA LYS A 76 10.33 -9.05 -5.53
C LYS A 76 11.72 -8.38 -5.52
N GLU A 77 11.75 -7.08 -5.75
CA GLU A 77 12.96 -6.26 -5.58
C GLU A 77 13.06 -5.77 -4.13
N ASP A 78 11.98 -5.16 -3.63
CA ASP A 78 11.85 -4.68 -2.25
C ASP A 78 10.52 -5.13 -1.61
N LEU A 79 10.51 -5.26 -0.29
CA LEU A 79 9.31 -5.57 0.50
C LEU A 79 9.31 -4.79 1.82
N VAL A 80 8.21 -4.09 2.09
CA VAL A 80 7.91 -3.55 3.41
C VAL A 80 6.55 -4.10 3.85
N ARG A 81 6.51 -4.69 5.04
CA ARG A 81 5.30 -5.25 5.65
C ARG A 81 5.00 -4.51 6.94
N PHE A 82 3.74 -4.12 7.10
CA PHE A 82 3.21 -3.54 8.32
C PHE A 82 2.11 -4.44 8.83
N ASP A 83 2.25 -4.91 10.06
CA ASP A 83 1.18 -5.57 10.80
C ASP A 83 0.80 -4.65 11.95
N PHE A 84 -0.47 -4.26 12.02
CA PHE A 84 -0.99 -3.47 13.11
C PHE A 84 -2.36 -4.01 13.50
N GLU A 85 -2.67 -3.89 14.79
CA GLU A 85 -4.00 -4.20 15.32
C GLU A 85 -4.81 -2.90 15.31
N THR A 86 -6.08 -3.02 14.94
CA THR A 86 -7.06 -1.93 15.07
C THR A 86 -7.89 -2.23 16.30
N ASP A 87 -8.27 -1.21 17.06
CA ASP A 87 -9.18 -1.41 18.17
C ASP A 87 -10.61 -1.69 17.67
N GLN A 88 -11.43 -2.30 18.51
CA GLN A 88 -12.79 -2.67 18.12
C GLN A 88 -13.67 -1.45 17.78
N ALA A 89 -13.36 -0.27 18.33
CA ALA A 89 -14.10 0.95 18.04
C ALA A 89 -13.83 1.46 16.62
N ASP A 90 -12.63 1.23 16.12
CA ASP A 90 -12.13 1.68 14.82
C ASP A 90 -12.26 0.62 13.72
N GLU A 91 -12.69 -0.61 14.02
CA GLU A 91 -12.97 -1.67 13.02
C GLU A 91 -13.93 -1.18 11.93
N THR A 92 -14.91 -0.32 12.29
CA THR A 92 -15.86 0.28 11.34
C THR A 92 -15.21 1.18 10.29
N LEU A 93 -13.97 1.63 10.51
CA LEU A 93 -13.20 2.45 9.57
C LEU A 93 -12.51 1.63 8.48
N LEU A 94 -12.44 0.30 8.65
CA LEU A 94 -11.75 -0.61 7.72
C LEU A 94 -12.58 -0.96 6.48
N GLY A 95 -13.83 -0.46 6.40
CA GLY A 95 -14.61 -0.39 5.16
C GLY A 95 -15.23 -1.71 4.70
N PHE A 96 -15.48 -2.65 5.63
CA PHE A 96 -16.28 -3.86 5.43
C PHE A 96 -17.62 -3.78 6.16
#